data_AF-G5AVH5-F1
#
_entry.id   AF-G5AVH5-F1
#
_cell.length_a   1.000
_cell.length_b   1.000
_cell.length_c   1.000
_cell.angle_alpha   90.00
_cell.angle_beta   90.00
_cell.angle_gamma   90.00
#
_symmetry.space_group_name_H-M   'P 1'
#
loop_
_entity.id
_entity.type
_entity.pdbx_description
1 polymer ?
#
loop_
_entity_poly.entity_id
_entity_poly.type
_entity_poly.pdbx_seq_one_letter_code
_entity_poly.pdbx_strand_id
1 'polypeptide(L)'
;MGKRKEMILSGTLNPIKDLHLGKLALTKFPKSPETWIHRRWVLQQLIQEASLPSFVNKGNLGTIPAERTQRLIQEEMEVCGEAAGRYPSNYNAWSHRIWVLQHLAKLDAKILLDELSSTKHWASMHVSDHSGFHYRQFLLKSLISQTMIVDSVLEQNPLKSETALVLPKDEEATASTEEPRINLSHLLEEEVEFSTDLIDSYPGHETLWCHRRHIFYLQHYFSGRLPHSTTQLSPADSPGETLSDSHLVPGGPHLSQAMEVDGLNDCSKQGYSQETKRLKRTPATDSLGLEMEHRFIDQVLSTCRNVEQARYANAYRKWLLTLSQ
;
A
#
# COMPACT_ATOMS: atom_id res chain seq x y z
N MET A 1 29.57 20.96 -4.29
CA MET A 1 28.54 20.16 -3.59
C MET A 1 28.04 21.02 -2.42
N GLY A 2 27.18 20.55 -1.51
CA GLY A 2 26.82 21.37 -0.34
C GLY A 2 27.89 21.26 0.74
N LYS A 3 28.37 22.36 1.33
CA LYS A 3 29.48 22.36 2.31
C LYS A 3 29.31 21.35 3.46
N ARG A 4 28.08 21.14 3.96
CA ARG A 4 27.80 20.10 4.99
C ARG A 4 28.01 18.68 4.47
N LYS A 5 27.63 18.41 3.21
CA LYS A 5 27.83 17.10 2.56
C LYS A 5 29.32 16.81 2.34
N GLU A 6 30.08 17.83 1.94
CA GLU A 6 31.54 17.75 1.80
C GLU A 6 32.22 17.44 3.15
N MET A 7 31.80 18.12 4.24
CA MET A 7 32.30 17.85 5.60
C MET A 7 31.93 16.45 6.13
N ILE A 8 30.81 15.88 5.70
CA ILE A 8 30.43 14.49 6.02
C ILE A 8 31.33 13.50 5.27
N LEU A 9 31.48 13.68 3.95
CA LEU A 9 32.34 12.81 3.14
C LEU A 9 33.83 12.84 3.56
N SER A 10 34.32 13.97 4.07
CA SER A 10 35.67 14.09 4.63
C SER A 10 35.81 13.58 6.08
N GLY A 11 34.75 13.02 6.68
CA GLY A 11 34.72 12.56 8.06
C GLY A 11 34.78 13.66 9.12
N THR A 12 34.82 14.93 8.71
CA THR A 12 34.93 16.10 9.61
C THR A 12 33.64 16.36 10.39
N LEU A 13 32.49 15.98 9.83
CA LEU A 13 31.17 16.13 10.44
C LEU A 13 30.51 14.76 10.61
N ASN A 14 30.19 14.41 11.86
CA ASN A 14 29.50 13.16 12.17
C ASN A 14 28.05 13.16 11.62
N PRO A 15 27.64 12.16 10.79
CA PRO A 15 26.30 12.10 10.21
C PRO A 15 25.14 12.13 11.22
N ILE A 16 25.28 11.48 12.37
CA ILE A 16 24.22 11.41 13.40
C ILE A 16 24.02 12.78 14.06
N LYS A 17 25.10 13.53 14.32
CA LYS A 17 25.00 14.92 14.79
C LYS A 17 24.34 15.84 13.76
N ASP A 18 24.53 15.54 12.47
CA ASP A 18 23.90 16.29 11.37
C ASP A 18 22.40 15.99 11.24
N LEU A 19 21.98 14.72 11.41
CA LEU A 19 20.57 14.34 11.54
C LEU A 19 19.90 15.02 12.73
N HIS A 20 20.60 15.16 13.87
CA HIS A 20 20.07 15.87 15.04
C HIS A 20 19.86 17.37 14.74
N LEU A 21 20.80 18.04 14.06
CA LEU A 21 20.58 19.42 13.59
C LEU A 21 19.38 19.51 12.64
N GLY A 22 19.20 18.52 11.76
CA GLY A 22 18.02 18.41 10.91
C GLY A 22 16.71 18.31 11.70
N LYS A 23 16.68 17.50 12.78
CA LYS A 23 15.53 17.39 13.69
C LYS A 23 15.20 18.75 14.31
N LEU A 24 16.20 19.45 14.85
CA LEU A 24 16.03 20.79 15.41
C LEU A 24 15.50 21.79 14.37
N ALA A 25 16.02 21.77 13.13
CA ALA A 25 15.54 22.65 12.07
C ALA A 25 14.06 22.39 11.71
N LEU A 26 13.63 21.12 11.68
CA LEU A 26 12.24 20.74 11.41
C LEU A 26 11.26 21.17 12.51
N THR A 27 11.71 21.39 13.76
CA THR A 27 10.83 21.94 14.81
C THR A 27 10.35 23.35 14.49
N LYS A 28 11.12 24.13 13.72
CA LYS A 28 10.81 25.50 13.29
C LYS A 28 10.33 25.58 11.84
N PHE A 29 10.84 24.70 10.97
CA PHE A 29 10.53 24.70 9.53
C PHE A 29 10.09 23.30 9.06
N PRO A 30 8.96 22.75 9.57
CA PRO A 30 8.56 21.35 9.37
C PRO A 30 8.32 20.95 7.91
N LYS A 31 8.09 21.92 7.02
CA LYS A 31 7.90 21.69 5.57
C LYS A 31 9.18 21.85 4.75
N SER A 32 10.33 22.25 5.32
CA SER A 32 11.55 22.60 4.59
C SER A 32 12.01 21.49 3.63
N PRO A 33 11.87 21.64 2.29
CA PRO A 33 12.20 20.57 1.35
C PRO A 33 13.68 20.23 1.40
N GLU A 34 14.55 21.24 1.46
CA GLU A 34 15.99 21.10 1.58
C GLU A 34 16.40 20.28 2.82
N THR A 35 15.72 20.48 3.95
CA THR A 35 16.01 19.72 5.18
C THR A 35 15.67 18.25 5.01
N TRP A 36 14.53 17.92 4.39
CA TRP A 36 14.13 16.54 4.11
C TRP A 36 14.99 15.87 3.03
N ILE A 37 15.33 16.60 1.95
CA ILE A 37 16.23 16.11 0.89
C ILE A 37 17.63 15.83 1.45
N HIS A 38 18.16 16.73 2.28
CA HIS A 38 19.44 16.54 2.94
C HIS A 38 19.39 15.38 3.95
N ARG A 39 18.32 15.27 4.75
CA ARG A 39 18.13 14.15 5.69
C ARG A 39 18.17 12.79 4.98
N ARG A 40 17.44 12.64 3.86
CA ARG A 40 17.50 11.42 3.01
C ARG A 40 18.91 11.12 2.51
N TRP A 41 19.64 12.13 2.04
CA TRP A 41 21.04 11.96 1.61
C TRP A 41 21.93 11.45 2.75
N VAL A 42 21.83 12.01 3.96
CA VAL A 42 22.62 11.56 5.12
C VAL A 42 22.27 10.12 5.52
N LEU A 43 20.99 9.75 5.51
CA LEU A 43 20.55 8.37 5.78
C LEU A 43 21.09 7.39 4.72
N GLN A 44 21.15 7.78 3.45
CA GLN A 44 21.76 6.95 2.40
C GLN A 44 23.25 6.69 2.65
N GLN A 45 24.01 7.68 3.14
CA GLN A 45 25.43 7.47 3.49
C GLN A 45 25.56 6.45 4.63
N LEU A 46 24.74 6.58 5.67
CA LEU A 46 24.72 5.64 6.81
C LEU A 46 24.37 4.20 6.41
N ILE A 47 23.47 4.00 5.44
CA ILE A 47 23.16 2.67 4.90
C ILE A 47 24.34 2.11 4.11
N GLN A 48 24.99 2.94 3.28
CA GLN A 48 26.14 2.53 2.46
C GLN A 48 27.34 2.15 3.33
N GLU A 49 27.65 2.96 4.36
CA GLU A 49 28.65 2.65 5.38
C GLU A 49 28.39 1.31 6.08
N ALA A 50 27.13 1.04 6.47
CA ALA A 50 26.74 -0.21 7.14
C ALA A 50 26.78 -1.45 6.21
N SER A 51 26.81 -1.24 4.89
CA SER A 51 26.84 -2.32 3.88
C SER A 51 28.26 -2.71 3.45
N LEU A 52 29.29 -1.93 3.82
CA LEU A 52 30.68 -2.25 3.52
C LEU A 52 31.18 -3.38 4.44
N PRO A 53 31.82 -4.43 3.89
CA PRO A 53 32.42 -5.48 4.70
C PRO A 53 33.56 -4.89 5.53
N SER A 54 33.34 -4.76 6.85
CA SER A 54 34.34 -4.27 7.78
C SER A 54 35.54 -5.22 7.82
N PHE A 55 36.60 -4.83 7.13
CA PHE A 55 37.92 -5.41 7.38
C PHE A 55 38.32 -5.00 8.80
N VAL A 56 38.49 -5.99 9.68
CA VAL A 56 38.80 -5.85 11.12
C VAL A 56 37.64 -5.38 12.00
N ASN A 57 36.81 -6.35 12.43
CA ASN A 57 36.71 -6.63 13.86
C ASN A 57 36.27 -8.08 14.14
N LYS A 58 37.12 -8.86 14.81
CA LYS A 58 36.74 -10.18 15.34
C LYS A 58 35.94 -9.97 16.63
N GLY A 59 34.76 -10.57 16.71
CA GLY A 59 34.02 -10.70 17.98
C GLY A 59 32.92 -9.66 18.22
N ASN A 60 31.89 -9.66 17.37
CA ASN A 60 30.49 -9.51 17.79
C ASN A 60 29.58 -9.96 16.63
N LEU A 61 28.74 -10.97 16.89
CA LEU A 61 28.11 -11.79 15.85
C LEU A 61 26.76 -11.19 15.39
N GLY A 62 26.73 -10.55 14.22
CA GLY A 62 25.52 -10.32 13.42
C GLY A 62 24.51 -9.24 13.87
N THR A 63 24.33 -8.98 15.17
CA THR A 63 23.19 -8.16 15.67
C THR A 63 23.34 -6.65 15.52
N ILE A 64 24.56 -6.11 15.67
CA ILE A 64 24.82 -4.66 15.77
C ILE A 64 24.30 -3.83 14.58
N PRO A 65 24.43 -4.26 13.29
CA PRO A 65 23.92 -3.49 12.16
C PRO A 65 22.38 -3.41 12.10
N ALA A 66 21.69 -4.50 12.47
CA ALA A 66 20.23 -4.56 12.49
C ALA A 66 19.66 -3.65 13.59
N GLU A 67 20.18 -3.75 14.82
CA GLU A 67 19.80 -2.89 15.95
C GLU A 67 20.07 -1.39 15.68
N ARG A 68 21.15 -1.06 14.96
CA ARG A 68 21.44 0.31 14.55
C ARG A 68 20.44 0.81 13.51
N THR A 69 20.07 -0.04 12.56
CA THR A 69 19.07 0.28 11.53
C THR A 69 17.69 0.47 12.14
N GLN A 70 17.27 -0.40 13.06
CA GLN A 70 15.99 -0.29 13.78
C GLN A 70 15.90 1.02 14.58
N ARG A 71 16.97 1.40 15.28
CA ARG A 71 17.02 2.69 16.01
C ARG A 71 16.95 3.90 15.09
N LEU A 72 17.56 3.83 13.90
CA LEU A 72 17.42 4.90 12.89
C LEU A 72 15.97 4.97 12.39
N ILE A 73 15.35 3.84 12.05
CA ILE A 73 13.95 3.80 11.60
C ILE A 73 13.02 4.42 12.66
N GLN A 74 13.16 4.04 13.93
CA GLN A 74 12.37 4.57 15.04
C GLN A 74 12.52 6.10 15.19
N GLU A 75 13.75 6.62 15.23
CA GLU A 75 14.03 8.07 15.29
C GLU A 75 13.43 8.82 14.08
N GLU A 76 13.47 8.22 12.88
CA GLU A 76 12.84 8.81 11.71
C GLU A 76 11.30 8.85 11.81
N MET A 77 10.66 7.82 12.36
CA MET A 77 9.20 7.81 12.56
C MET A 77 8.77 8.88 13.56
N GLU A 78 9.52 9.05 14.65
CA GLU A 78 9.30 10.11 15.64
C GLU A 78 9.43 11.50 15.00
N VAL A 79 10.51 11.76 14.25
CA VAL A 79 10.73 13.03 13.53
C VAL A 79 9.62 13.30 12.50
N CYS A 80 9.11 12.27 11.82
CA CYS A 80 7.97 12.41 10.90
C CYS A 80 6.67 12.77 11.63
N GLY A 81 6.32 12.06 12.70
CA GLY A 81 5.13 12.36 13.51
C GLY A 81 5.19 13.76 14.13
N GLU A 82 6.35 14.11 14.69
CA GLU A 82 6.64 15.45 15.21
C GLU A 82 6.44 16.56 14.14
N ALA A 83 6.89 16.34 12.91
CA ALA A 83 6.77 17.32 11.84
C ALA A 83 5.37 17.36 11.19
N ALA A 84 4.62 16.25 11.23
CA ALA A 84 3.22 16.21 10.83
C ALA A 84 2.33 16.95 11.84
N GLY A 85 2.58 16.80 13.14
CA GLY A 85 1.78 17.48 14.19
C GLY A 85 1.94 18.99 14.22
N ARG A 86 3.04 19.51 13.64
CA ARG A 86 3.30 20.95 13.52
C ARG A 86 2.70 21.58 12.26
N TYR A 87 2.19 20.80 11.30
CA TYR A 87 1.57 21.35 10.09
C TYR A 87 0.57 20.36 9.46
N PRO A 88 -0.72 20.74 9.28
CA PRO A 88 -1.74 19.84 8.75
C PRO A 88 -1.41 19.38 7.33
N SER A 89 -1.57 18.09 7.04
CA SER A 89 -1.24 17.50 5.74
C SER A 89 0.21 17.78 5.30
N ASN A 90 1.18 17.60 6.18
CA ASN A 90 2.60 17.77 5.87
C ASN A 90 3.13 16.66 4.93
N TYR A 91 2.86 16.80 3.64
CA TYR A 91 3.30 15.88 2.59
C TYR A 91 4.80 15.57 2.63
N ASN A 92 5.66 16.52 3.02
CA ASN A 92 7.10 16.29 3.08
C ASN A 92 7.51 15.35 4.22
N ALA A 93 6.84 15.44 5.38
CA ALA A 93 7.05 14.49 6.47
C ALA A 93 6.53 13.08 6.11
N TRP A 94 5.30 12.99 5.58
CA TRP A 94 4.70 11.70 5.21
C TRP A 94 5.42 11.00 4.04
N SER A 95 5.85 11.75 3.02
CA SER A 95 6.64 11.18 1.91
C SER A 95 8.06 10.79 2.34
N HIS A 96 8.65 11.46 3.33
CA HIS A 96 9.90 11.00 3.96
C HIS A 96 9.68 9.70 4.75
N ARG A 97 8.56 9.58 5.50
CA ARG A 97 8.18 8.35 6.22
C ARG A 97 8.04 7.15 5.27
N ILE A 98 7.39 7.34 4.10
CA ILE A 98 7.34 6.34 3.02
C ILE A 98 8.74 5.99 2.53
N TRP A 99 9.58 6.99 2.27
CA TRP A 99 10.94 6.78 1.79
C TRP A 99 11.77 5.96 2.78
N VAL A 100 11.64 6.19 4.09
CA VAL A 100 12.29 5.42 5.16
C VAL A 100 11.87 3.96 5.12
N LEU A 101 10.57 3.68 4.98
CA LEU A 101 10.08 2.30 4.87
C LEU A 101 10.65 1.57 3.63
N GLN A 102 10.72 2.26 2.49
CA GLN A 102 11.26 1.69 1.26
C GLN A 102 12.78 1.44 1.34
N HIS A 103 13.54 2.38 1.92
CA HIS A 103 15.01 2.40 1.78
C HIS A 103 15.76 1.87 3.00
N LEU A 104 15.24 2.08 4.22
CA LEU A 104 15.82 1.58 5.47
C LEU A 104 15.14 0.29 5.90
N ALA A 105 13.81 0.30 6.07
CA ALA A 105 13.05 -0.87 6.53
C ALA A 105 12.85 -1.95 5.45
N LYS A 106 13.19 -1.67 4.18
CA LYS A 106 13.03 -2.59 3.03
C LYS A 106 11.62 -3.17 2.86
N LEU A 107 10.60 -2.43 3.30
CA LEU A 107 9.20 -2.89 3.36
C LEU A 107 9.01 -4.17 4.19
N ASP A 108 9.79 -4.32 5.27
CA ASP A 108 9.62 -5.37 6.27
C ASP A 108 8.18 -5.43 6.79
N ALA A 109 7.58 -6.62 6.75
CA ALA A 109 6.16 -6.80 7.02
C ALA A 109 5.80 -6.49 8.49
N LYS A 110 6.70 -6.78 9.44
CA LYS A 110 6.45 -6.48 10.85
C LYS A 110 6.44 -4.96 11.07
N ILE A 111 7.41 -4.23 10.52
CA ILE A 111 7.46 -2.76 10.61
C ILE A 111 6.23 -2.12 9.93
N LEU A 112 5.76 -2.68 8.81
CA LEU A 112 4.53 -2.21 8.16
C LEU A 112 3.26 -2.40 9.03
N LEU A 113 3.16 -3.53 9.74
CA LEU A 113 2.06 -3.80 10.68
C LEU A 113 2.12 -2.94 11.95
N ASP A 114 3.33 -2.78 12.52
CA ASP A 114 3.57 -1.90 13.66
C ASP A 114 3.16 -0.45 13.31
N GLU A 115 3.48 0.02 12.10
CA GLU A 115 3.12 1.36 11.62
C GLU A 115 1.64 1.54 11.27
N LEU A 116 0.97 0.48 10.77
CA LEU A 116 -0.47 0.52 10.53
C LEU A 116 -1.22 0.61 11.87
N SER A 117 -0.72 -0.06 12.89
CA SER A 117 -1.23 0.01 14.26
C SER A 117 -0.94 1.38 14.89
N SER A 118 0.31 1.84 14.86
CA SER A 118 0.75 3.09 15.51
C SER A 118 0.04 4.34 14.95
N THR A 119 -0.25 4.35 13.65
CA THR A 119 -0.89 5.49 12.98
C THR A 119 -2.42 5.49 13.07
N LYS A 120 -3.07 4.46 13.63
CA LYS A 120 -4.55 4.41 13.75
C LYS A 120 -5.07 5.56 14.62
N HIS A 121 -4.45 5.79 15.77
CA HIS A 121 -4.77 6.93 16.64
C HIS A 121 -4.47 8.30 15.99
N TRP A 122 -3.44 8.38 15.15
CA TRP A 122 -3.18 9.62 14.40
C TRP A 122 -4.34 9.97 13.47
N ALA A 123 -4.79 9.00 12.69
CA ALA A 123 -5.87 9.16 11.72
C ALA A 123 -7.20 9.53 12.40
N SER A 124 -7.52 8.95 13.57
CA SER A 124 -8.72 9.31 14.33
C SER A 124 -8.71 10.74 14.87
N MET A 125 -7.52 11.29 15.18
CA MET A 125 -7.36 12.67 15.66
C MET A 125 -7.21 13.70 14.53
N HIS A 126 -6.86 13.26 13.32
CA HIS A 126 -6.54 14.13 12.17
C HIS A 126 -7.35 13.73 10.93
N VAL A 127 -8.68 13.67 11.05
CA VAL A 127 -9.60 13.19 10.01
C VAL A 127 -9.50 13.91 8.66
N SER A 128 -8.97 15.13 8.61
CA SER A 128 -8.70 15.89 7.37
C SER A 128 -7.31 15.63 6.75
N ASP A 129 -6.39 14.89 7.40
CA ASP A 129 -5.01 14.70 6.92
C ASP A 129 -4.93 13.70 5.76
N HIS A 130 -5.16 14.20 4.54
CA HIS A 130 -5.01 13.44 3.30
C HIS A 130 -3.64 12.76 3.16
N SER A 131 -2.58 13.34 3.72
CA SER A 131 -1.23 12.77 3.63
C SER A 131 -1.04 11.59 4.61
N GLY A 132 -1.62 11.69 5.80
CA GLY A 132 -1.68 10.59 6.78
C GLY A 132 -2.53 9.42 6.28
N PHE A 133 -3.71 9.67 5.71
CA PHE A 133 -4.51 8.59 5.10
C PHE A 133 -3.84 7.98 3.86
N HIS A 134 -3.14 8.78 3.05
CA HIS A 134 -2.30 8.25 1.95
C HIS A 134 -1.15 7.37 2.49
N TYR A 135 -0.57 7.69 3.64
CA TYR A 135 0.42 6.83 4.30
C TYR A 135 -0.18 5.47 4.67
N ARG A 136 -1.38 5.43 5.28
CA ARG A 136 -2.08 4.17 5.59
C ARG A 136 -2.38 3.33 4.34
N GLN A 137 -2.84 3.98 3.26
CA GLN A 137 -3.04 3.33 1.95
C GLN A 137 -1.74 2.72 1.40
N PHE A 138 -0.61 3.41 1.55
CA PHE A 138 0.71 2.88 1.18
C PHE A 138 1.11 1.65 2.01
N LEU A 139 0.86 1.63 3.32
CA LEU A 139 1.15 0.49 4.19
C LEU A 139 0.38 -0.76 3.74
N LEU A 140 -0.95 -0.64 3.58
CA LEU A 140 -1.82 -1.73 3.15
C LEU A 140 -1.43 -2.26 1.76
N LYS A 141 -1.18 -1.36 0.80
CA LYS A 141 -0.71 -1.74 -0.54
C LYS A 141 0.66 -2.46 -0.50
N SER A 142 1.55 -2.05 0.39
CA SER A 142 2.86 -2.70 0.56
C SER A 142 2.72 -4.09 1.17
N LEU A 143 1.88 -4.26 2.19
CA LEU A 143 1.56 -5.56 2.80
C LEU A 143 0.97 -6.53 1.77
N ILE A 144 -0.03 -6.09 0.98
CA ILE A 144 -0.59 -6.88 -0.14
C ILE A 144 0.52 -7.29 -1.11
N SER A 145 1.42 -6.37 -1.47
CA SER A 145 2.49 -6.65 -2.42
C SER A 145 3.49 -7.69 -1.88
N GLN A 146 3.80 -7.67 -0.59
CA GLN A 146 4.69 -8.65 0.04
C GLN A 146 4.08 -10.06 0.06
N THR A 147 2.82 -10.20 0.46
CA THR A 147 2.14 -11.51 0.49
C THR A 147 2.06 -12.14 -0.91
N MET A 148 1.75 -11.34 -1.94
CA MET A 148 1.75 -11.82 -3.34
C MET A 148 3.13 -12.31 -3.80
N ILE A 149 4.22 -11.71 -3.34
CA ILE A 149 5.58 -12.19 -3.64
C ILE A 149 5.83 -13.53 -2.96
N VAL A 150 5.51 -13.65 -1.67
CA VAL A 150 5.68 -14.90 -0.89
C VAL A 150 4.90 -16.06 -1.53
N ASP A 151 3.61 -15.87 -1.81
CA ASP A 151 2.77 -16.89 -2.44
C ASP A 151 3.35 -17.34 -3.80
N SER A 152 3.84 -16.40 -4.62
CA SER A 152 4.44 -16.72 -5.93
C SER A 152 5.76 -17.50 -5.86
N VAL A 153 6.55 -17.31 -4.79
CA VAL A 153 7.83 -18.02 -4.57
C VAL A 153 7.58 -19.44 -4.04
N LEU A 154 6.51 -19.63 -3.26
CA LEU A 154 6.06 -20.95 -2.80
C LEU A 154 5.52 -21.79 -3.97
N GLU A 155 4.71 -21.21 -4.86
CA GLU A 155 4.20 -21.91 -6.06
C GLU A 155 5.29 -22.32 -7.06
N GLN A 156 6.41 -21.58 -7.14
CA GLN A 156 7.51 -21.88 -8.06
C GLN A 156 8.55 -22.90 -7.53
N ASN A 157 8.44 -23.36 -6.27
CA ASN A 157 9.30 -24.43 -5.74
C ASN A 157 8.53 -25.67 -5.21
N PRO A 158 7.74 -26.40 -6.03
CA PRO A 158 7.02 -27.59 -5.56
C PRO A 158 7.91 -28.82 -5.30
N LEU A 159 9.19 -28.82 -5.69
CA LEU A 159 9.97 -30.06 -5.82
C LEU A 159 11.38 -29.99 -5.21
N LYS A 160 11.48 -30.22 -3.89
CA LYS A 160 12.66 -30.83 -3.23
C LYS A 160 12.40 -31.22 -1.77
N SER A 161 11.46 -32.15 -1.54
CA SER A 161 11.32 -32.80 -0.22
C SER A 161 10.81 -34.25 -0.31
N GLU A 162 11.35 -35.03 -1.25
CA GLU A 162 11.19 -36.49 -1.28
C GLU A 162 12.55 -37.19 -1.44
N THR A 163 13.30 -37.27 -0.35
CA THR A 163 14.25 -38.38 -0.13
C THR A 163 14.24 -38.74 1.35
N ALA A 164 13.19 -39.43 1.77
CA ALA A 164 13.11 -40.01 3.11
C ALA A 164 14.06 -41.22 3.20
N LEU A 165 15.15 -41.06 3.94
CA LEU A 165 15.96 -42.19 4.43
C LEU A 165 15.90 -42.23 5.97
N VAL A 166 14.90 -42.99 6.45
CA VAL A 166 14.87 -43.81 7.67
C VAL A 166 15.46 -43.22 8.97
N LEU A 167 14.55 -42.96 9.92
CA LEU A 167 14.79 -42.68 11.35
C LEU A 167 15.57 -43.79 12.08
N PRO A 168 16.27 -43.49 13.19
CA PRO A 168 15.61 -43.38 14.50
C PRO A 168 15.98 -42.06 15.22
N LYS A 169 15.01 -41.26 15.67
CA LYS A 169 14.19 -41.43 16.88
C LYS A 169 14.96 -41.11 18.16
N ASP A 170 15.01 -39.81 18.48
CA ASP A 170 15.05 -39.30 19.85
C ASP A 170 14.12 -38.08 19.95
N GLU A 171 13.57 -37.85 21.14
CA GLU A 171 12.50 -36.88 21.38
C GLU A 171 13.05 -35.48 21.67
N GLU A 172 12.81 -34.52 20.77
CA GLU A 172 12.83 -33.10 21.14
C GLU A 172 11.73 -32.37 20.37
N ALA A 173 10.77 -31.81 21.11
CA ALA A 173 9.62 -31.11 20.56
C ALA A 173 10.03 -29.72 20.05
N THR A 174 10.62 -29.67 18.87
CA THR A 174 10.85 -28.43 18.14
C THR A 174 9.49 -27.89 17.67
N ALA A 175 8.96 -26.94 18.44
CA ALA A 175 7.84 -26.13 17.99
C ALA A 175 8.25 -25.43 16.68
N SER A 176 7.68 -25.87 15.57
CA SER A 176 7.78 -25.18 14.29
C SER A 176 7.12 -23.81 14.46
N THR A 177 7.92 -22.76 14.60
CA THR A 177 7.44 -21.38 14.63
C THR A 177 6.91 -21.02 13.25
N GLU A 178 5.69 -21.44 12.95
CA GLU A 178 4.93 -20.92 11.82
C GLU A 178 4.77 -19.42 12.05
N GLU A 179 5.47 -18.60 11.26
CA GLU A 179 5.26 -17.16 11.29
C GLU A 179 3.78 -16.89 10.96
N PRO A 180 3.06 -16.11 11.78
CA PRO A 180 1.61 -15.96 11.62
C PRO A 180 1.31 -15.31 10.27
N ARG A 181 0.74 -16.09 9.35
CA ARG A 181 0.38 -15.64 8.01
C ARG A 181 -0.57 -14.46 8.11
N ILE A 182 -0.14 -13.31 7.60
CA ILE A 182 -0.86 -12.03 7.72
C ILE A 182 -2.23 -12.16 7.04
N ASN A 183 -3.31 -12.03 7.83
CA ASN A 183 -4.67 -12.05 7.30
C ASN A 183 -5.01 -10.68 6.68
N LEU A 184 -4.64 -10.51 5.42
CA LEU A 184 -4.85 -9.27 4.67
C LEU A 184 -6.34 -8.92 4.49
N SER A 185 -7.23 -9.92 4.35
CA SER A 185 -8.68 -9.68 4.24
C SER A 185 -9.19 -8.99 5.50
N HIS A 186 -8.86 -9.54 6.68
CA HIS A 186 -9.22 -8.94 7.97
C HIS A 186 -8.65 -7.53 8.15
N LEU A 187 -7.40 -7.26 7.71
CA LEU A 187 -6.81 -5.91 7.80
C LEU A 187 -7.52 -4.89 6.88
N LEU A 188 -8.04 -5.32 5.73
CA LEU A 188 -8.82 -4.46 4.85
C LEU A 188 -10.24 -4.25 5.38
N GLU A 189 -10.87 -5.28 5.93
CA GLU A 189 -12.16 -5.20 6.63
C GLU A 189 -12.08 -4.24 7.83
N GLU A 190 -11.05 -4.37 8.69
CA GLU A 190 -10.83 -3.46 9.82
C GLU A 190 -10.61 -1.99 9.39
N GLU A 191 -9.95 -1.75 8.24
CA GLU A 191 -9.76 -0.39 7.72
C GLU A 191 -11.05 0.18 7.09
N VAL A 192 -11.94 -0.67 6.53
CA VAL A 192 -13.29 -0.27 6.10
C VAL A 192 -14.17 0.05 7.31
N GLU A 193 -14.15 -0.77 8.36
CA GLU A 193 -14.86 -0.49 9.63
C GLU A 193 -14.35 0.81 10.26
N PHE A 194 -13.04 0.99 10.39
CA PHE A 194 -12.43 2.23 10.88
C PHE A 194 -12.81 3.45 10.03
N SER A 195 -12.87 3.29 8.70
CA SER A 195 -13.36 4.35 7.80
C SER A 195 -14.85 4.65 8.02
N THR A 196 -15.67 3.64 8.36
CA THR A 196 -17.09 3.78 8.69
C THR A 196 -17.26 4.62 9.95
N ASP A 197 -16.61 4.23 11.05
CA ASP A 197 -16.66 4.92 12.34
C ASP A 197 -16.27 6.40 12.22
N LEU A 198 -15.22 6.71 11.43
CA LEU A 198 -14.80 8.09 11.20
C LEU A 198 -15.77 8.88 10.32
N ILE A 199 -16.35 8.27 9.29
CA ILE A 199 -17.33 8.95 8.41
C ILE A 199 -18.61 9.29 9.19
N ASP A 200 -19.04 8.41 10.10
CA ASP A 200 -20.23 8.62 10.92
C ASP A 200 -19.96 9.60 12.08
N SER A 201 -18.80 9.51 12.73
CA SER A 201 -18.40 10.41 13.84
C SER A 201 -18.05 11.83 13.36
N TYR A 202 -17.47 11.96 12.16
CA TYR A 202 -16.95 13.22 11.62
C TYR A 202 -17.49 13.47 10.20
N PRO A 203 -18.80 13.79 10.05
CA PRO A 203 -19.42 13.96 8.75
C PRO A 203 -18.92 15.22 8.03
N GLY A 204 -18.78 15.12 6.70
CA GLY A 204 -18.38 16.25 5.85
C GLY A 204 -16.87 16.38 5.59
N HIS A 205 -16.09 15.33 5.83
CA HIS A 205 -14.65 15.29 5.53
C HIS A 205 -14.36 14.47 4.25
N GLU A 206 -14.02 15.16 3.15
CA GLU A 206 -13.71 14.53 1.84
C GLU A 206 -12.61 13.45 1.95
N THR A 207 -11.63 13.70 2.82
CA THR A 207 -10.51 12.81 3.12
C THR A 207 -10.95 11.38 3.42
N LEU A 208 -11.99 11.22 4.25
CA LEU A 208 -12.47 9.93 4.72
C LEU A 208 -13.15 9.15 3.58
N TRP A 209 -13.97 9.83 2.78
CA TRP A 209 -14.60 9.25 1.59
C TRP A 209 -13.58 8.88 0.52
N CYS A 210 -12.56 9.72 0.28
CA CYS A 210 -11.44 9.39 -0.60
C CYS A 210 -10.63 8.20 -0.09
N HIS A 211 -10.46 8.05 1.22
CA HIS A 211 -9.77 6.92 1.84
C HIS A 211 -10.58 5.63 1.70
N ARG A 212 -11.87 5.61 2.11
CA ARG A 212 -12.76 4.46 1.94
C ARG A 212 -12.75 3.96 0.49
N ARG A 213 -12.82 4.87 -0.48
CA ARG A 213 -12.71 4.58 -1.92
C ARG A 213 -11.45 3.82 -2.28
N HIS A 214 -10.32 4.18 -1.68
CA HIS A 214 -9.06 3.49 -1.92
C HIS A 214 -9.06 2.09 -1.27
N ILE A 215 -9.59 1.96 -0.05
CA ILE A 215 -9.62 0.67 0.66
C ILE A 215 -10.55 -0.32 -0.04
N PHE A 216 -11.76 0.09 -0.42
CA PHE A 216 -12.68 -0.74 -1.20
C PHE A 216 -12.04 -1.20 -2.53
N TYR A 217 -11.32 -0.31 -3.22
CA TYR A 217 -10.59 -0.67 -4.43
C TYR A 217 -9.47 -1.70 -4.16
N LEU A 218 -8.72 -1.57 -3.05
CA LEU A 218 -7.71 -2.57 -2.66
C LEU A 218 -8.34 -3.92 -2.31
N GLN A 219 -9.46 -3.92 -1.58
CA GLN A 219 -10.21 -5.13 -1.23
C GLN A 219 -10.69 -5.87 -2.49
N HIS A 220 -11.35 -5.16 -3.42
CA HIS A 220 -11.79 -5.76 -4.68
C HIS A 220 -10.62 -6.25 -5.55
N TYR A 221 -9.51 -5.49 -5.61
CA TYR A 221 -8.29 -5.91 -6.31
C TYR A 221 -7.66 -7.18 -5.72
N PHE A 222 -7.70 -7.35 -4.39
CA PHE A 222 -7.19 -8.52 -3.69
C PHE A 222 -8.12 -9.73 -3.87
N SER A 223 -9.43 -9.57 -3.63
CA SER A 223 -10.43 -10.62 -3.80
C SER A 223 -10.48 -11.17 -5.22
N GLY A 224 -10.37 -10.31 -6.25
CA GLY A 224 -10.32 -10.72 -7.66
C GLY A 224 -9.04 -11.46 -8.08
N ARG A 225 -8.06 -11.63 -7.18
CA ARG A 225 -6.79 -12.36 -7.41
C ARG A 225 -6.68 -13.67 -6.64
N LEU A 226 -7.49 -13.86 -5.59
CA LEU A 226 -7.55 -15.13 -4.86
C LEU A 226 -8.05 -16.24 -5.81
N PRO A 227 -7.27 -17.33 -5.99
CA PRO A 227 -7.79 -18.52 -6.67
C PRO A 227 -9.04 -18.94 -5.93
N HIS A 228 -10.17 -18.99 -6.63
CA HIS A 228 -11.39 -19.55 -6.05
C HIS A 228 -11.09 -21.03 -5.80
N SER A 229 -10.91 -21.42 -4.54
CA SER A 229 -10.87 -22.82 -4.14
C SER A 229 -12.20 -23.45 -4.56
N THR A 230 -12.18 -24.15 -5.69
CA THR A 230 -13.35 -24.76 -6.28
C THR A 230 -14.01 -25.69 -5.27
N THR A 231 -15.11 -25.25 -4.68
CA THR A 231 -16.02 -26.14 -3.95
C THR A 231 -16.41 -27.26 -4.90
N GLN A 232 -15.97 -28.49 -4.62
CA GLN A 232 -16.35 -29.63 -5.45
C GLN A 232 -17.86 -29.78 -5.42
N LEU A 233 -18.47 -29.69 -6.60
CA LEU A 233 -19.77 -30.29 -6.87
C LEU A 233 -19.51 -31.42 -7.88
N SER A 234 -19.84 -32.63 -7.46
CA SER A 234 -19.65 -33.87 -8.21
C SER A 234 -20.53 -33.90 -9.48
N PRO A 235 -20.17 -34.69 -10.50
CA PRO A 235 -20.74 -34.55 -11.84
C PRO A 235 -22.09 -35.27 -12.01
N ALA A 236 -22.96 -34.69 -12.84
CA ALA A 236 -24.07 -35.39 -13.49
C ALA A 236 -24.34 -34.80 -14.88
N ASP A 237 -24.09 -35.62 -15.90
CA ASP A 237 -24.80 -35.75 -17.19
C ASP A 237 -24.97 -34.55 -18.15
N SER A 238 -24.12 -34.57 -19.20
CA SER A 238 -24.35 -34.07 -20.57
C SER A 238 -25.28 -35.05 -21.36
N PRO A 239 -25.68 -34.85 -22.66
CA PRO A 239 -25.16 -33.89 -23.66
C PRO A 239 -26.16 -33.27 -24.67
N GLY A 240 -25.61 -32.40 -25.55
CA GLY A 240 -26.18 -31.89 -26.81
C GLY A 240 -25.45 -30.59 -27.24
N GLU A 241 -24.48 -30.63 -28.15
CA GLU A 241 -24.62 -30.33 -29.61
C GLU A 241 -25.22 -28.92 -29.91
N THR A 242 -24.68 -28.03 -30.77
CA THR A 242 -23.61 -28.13 -31.79
C THR A 242 -23.05 -26.74 -32.23
N LEU A 243 -21.83 -26.72 -32.80
CA LEU A 243 -21.29 -25.88 -33.92
C LEU A 243 -21.03 -24.33 -33.85
N SER A 244 -19.74 -23.99 -34.08
CA SER A 244 -19.18 -23.02 -35.08
C SER A 244 -18.84 -21.52 -34.82
N ASP A 245 -17.53 -21.21 -34.94
CA ASP A 245 -16.84 -20.06 -35.64
C ASP A 245 -17.06 -18.56 -35.25
N SER A 246 -16.12 -17.60 -35.41
CA SER A 246 -14.63 -17.59 -35.60
C SER A 246 -13.97 -16.16 -35.54
N HIS A 247 -12.62 -16.07 -35.41
CA HIS A 247 -11.65 -14.95 -35.73
C HIS A 247 -11.84 -13.46 -35.21
N LEU A 248 -10.89 -12.48 -35.35
CA LEU A 248 -9.48 -12.31 -34.80
C LEU A 248 -9.13 -10.84 -34.30
N VAL A 249 -7.86 -10.49 -33.92
CA VAL A 249 -7.42 -9.18 -33.28
C VAL A 249 -6.26 -8.48 -34.04
N PRO A 250 -6.17 -7.12 -34.06
CA PRO A 250 -5.01 -6.35 -33.50
C PRO A 250 -5.42 -4.95 -32.88
N GLY A 251 -4.57 -4.07 -32.29
CA GLY A 251 -3.14 -4.13 -31.95
C GLY A 251 -2.60 -3.00 -30.99
N GLY A 252 -2.76 -1.69 -31.29
CA GLY A 252 -2.13 -0.53 -30.57
C GLY A 252 -1.89 0.70 -31.50
N PRO A 253 -1.27 1.84 -31.09
CA PRO A 253 -0.52 2.12 -29.84
C PRO A 253 -0.83 3.45 -29.06
N HIS A 254 -0.71 3.36 -27.73
CA HIS A 254 -0.12 4.28 -26.71
C HIS A 254 -0.14 5.84 -26.71
N LEU A 255 -0.36 6.36 -25.47
CA LEU A 255 0.16 7.58 -24.77
C LEU A 255 -0.58 8.95 -24.84
N SER A 256 -1.23 9.26 -23.70
CA SER A 256 -1.11 10.51 -22.90
C SER A 256 -2.12 11.68 -22.99
N GLN A 257 -2.67 11.97 -21.80
CA GLN A 257 -2.95 13.28 -21.17
C GLN A 257 -4.30 14.02 -21.33
N ALA A 258 -4.71 14.54 -20.17
CA ALA A 258 -5.57 15.71 -19.87
C ALA A 258 -7.03 15.72 -20.36
N MET A 259 -7.96 15.78 -19.39
CA MET A 259 -9.35 16.19 -19.63
C MET A 259 -9.49 17.70 -19.41
N GLU A 260 -9.63 18.44 -20.51
CA GLU A 260 -10.50 19.62 -20.56
C GLU A 260 -11.69 19.26 -21.48
N VAL A 261 -12.86 19.84 -21.23
CA VAL A 261 -14.09 19.54 -21.98
C VAL A 261 -14.70 20.85 -22.44
N ASP A 262 -14.80 21.05 -23.76
CA ASP A 262 -15.76 21.99 -24.33
C ASP A 262 -16.07 21.73 -25.82
N GLY A 263 -17.32 21.99 -26.21
CA GLY A 263 -17.70 22.56 -27.51
C GLY A 263 -17.59 21.78 -28.85
N LEU A 264 -18.74 21.23 -29.29
CA LEU A 264 -19.37 21.48 -30.62
C LEU A 264 -18.72 21.05 -31.99
N ASN A 265 -19.47 20.19 -32.68
CA ASN A 265 -19.91 20.26 -34.10
C ASN A 265 -19.16 19.55 -35.27
N ASP A 266 -19.93 18.69 -35.98
CA ASP A 266 -19.89 18.17 -37.38
C ASP A 266 -18.61 18.19 -38.27
N CYS A 267 -18.25 17.03 -38.87
CA CYS A 267 -18.66 16.65 -40.25
C CYS A 267 -17.75 15.59 -40.96
N SER A 268 -18.35 14.48 -41.42
CA SER A 268 -18.03 13.69 -42.62
C SER A 268 -16.82 12.71 -42.74
N LYS A 269 -17.19 11.48 -43.19
CA LYS A 269 -16.54 10.56 -44.18
C LYS A 269 -15.37 9.64 -43.78
N GLN A 270 -15.48 8.40 -44.32
CA GLN A 270 -14.51 7.30 -44.46
C GLN A 270 -13.60 7.00 -43.23
N GLY A 271 -13.52 5.79 -42.69
CA GLY A 271 -13.78 4.47 -43.25
C GLY A 271 -12.61 3.53 -42.88
N TYR A 272 -12.78 2.23 -43.15
CA TYR A 272 -11.85 1.14 -42.83
C TYR A 272 -11.96 0.53 -41.42
N SER A 273 -11.97 -0.80 -41.41
CA SER A 273 -12.19 -1.68 -40.26
C SER A 273 -10.85 -2.19 -39.70
N GLN A 274 -10.78 -2.45 -38.40
CA GLN A 274 -10.06 -3.62 -37.89
C GLN A 274 -10.55 -4.06 -36.50
N GLU A 275 -10.51 -5.37 -36.26
CA GLU A 275 -11.26 -6.07 -35.21
C GLU A 275 -10.59 -6.02 -33.83
N THR A 276 -11.40 -5.86 -32.79
CA THR A 276 -10.99 -6.17 -31.41
C THR A 276 -11.68 -7.45 -30.93
N LYS A 277 -10.98 -8.59 -30.84
CA LYS A 277 -11.47 -9.62 -29.89
C LYS A 277 -11.30 -9.08 -28.48
N ARG A 278 -12.43 -8.90 -27.80
CA ARG A 278 -12.48 -9.07 -26.35
C ARG A 278 -12.01 -10.47 -26.00
N LEU A 279 -10.85 -10.57 -25.35
CA LEU A 279 -10.60 -11.65 -24.40
C LEU A 279 -9.96 -11.09 -23.14
N LYS A 280 -10.79 -10.46 -22.31
CA LYS A 280 -10.53 -10.32 -20.88
C LYS A 280 -11.75 -10.88 -20.17
N ARG A 281 -11.57 -12.03 -19.51
CA ARG A 281 -12.53 -12.49 -18.49
C ARG A 281 -12.59 -11.39 -17.44
N THR A 282 -13.77 -10.82 -17.23
CA THR A 282 -14.06 -10.05 -16.02
C THR A 282 -13.79 -10.97 -14.82
N PRO A 283 -13.09 -10.52 -13.77
CA PRO A 283 -13.15 -11.22 -12.48
C PRO A 283 -14.61 -11.38 -12.06
N ALA A 284 -14.94 -12.43 -11.32
CA ALA A 284 -16.30 -12.58 -10.79
C ALA A 284 -16.63 -11.33 -9.96
N THR A 285 -17.70 -10.62 -10.34
CA THR A 285 -18.12 -9.39 -9.67
C THR A 285 -18.46 -9.73 -8.23
N ASP A 286 -17.74 -9.13 -7.28
CA ASP A 286 -18.01 -9.23 -5.84
C ASP A 286 -19.32 -8.50 -5.51
N SER A 287 -20.43 -9.21 -5.75
CA SER A 287 -21.78 -8.69 -5.59
C SER A 287 -22.09 -8.36 -4.14
N LEU A 288 -21.56 -9.15 -3.20
CA LEU A 288 -21.78 -8.97 -1.77
C LEU A 288 -21.07 -7.71 -1.25
N GLY A 289 -19.81 -7.50 -1.63
CA GLY A 289 -19.06 -6.28 -1.29
C GLY A 289 -19.72 -5.01 -1.82
N LEU A 290 -20.16 -5.03 -3.08
CA LEU A 290 -20.88 -3.90 -3.69
C LEU A 290 -22.24 -3.64 -3.01
N GLU A 291 -23.01 -4.68 -2.69
CA GLU A 291 -24.30 -4.53 -2.01
C GLU A 291 -24.15 -3.92 -0.60
N MET A 292 -23.12 -4.33 0.14
CA MET A 292 -22.81 -3.75 1.46
C MET A 292 -22.47 -2.26 1.36
N GLU A 293 -21.66 -1.84 0.37
CA GLU A 293 -21.36 -0.42 0.16
C GLU A 293 -22.59 0.39 -0.25
N HIS A 294 -23.49 -0.17 -1.09
CA HIS A 294 -24.76 0.49 -1.41
C HIS A 294 -25.61 0.72 -0.16
N ARG A 295 -25.77 -0.31 0.69
CA ARG A 295 -26.50 -0.21 1.97
C ARG A 295 -25.87 0.81 2.92
N PHE A 296 -24.54 0.87 3.03
CA PHE A 296 -23.85 1.90 3.80
C PHE A 296 -24.21 3.31 3.31
N ILE A 297 -24.19 3.57 2.00
CA ILE A 297 -24.50 4.90 1.47
C ILE A 297 -25.97 5.26 1.69
N ASP A 298 -26.91 4.32 1.53
CA ASP A 298 -28.34 4.56 1.83
C ASP A 298 -28.54 4.89 3.32
N GLN A 299 -27.85 4.21 4.23
CA GLN A 299 -27.88 4.49 5.66
C GLN A 299 -27.32 5.90 5.98
N VAL A 300 -26.19 6.27 5.39
CA VAL A 300 -25.62 7.62 5.54
C VAL A 300 -26.58 8.67 4.98
N LEU A 301 -27.10 8.51 3.76
CA LEU A 301 -27.96 9.51 3.12
C LEU A 301 -29.32 9.67 3.82
N SER A 302 -29.88 8.61 4.41
CA SER A 302 -31.16 8.68 5.14
C SER A 302 -31.06 9.39 6.50
N THR A 303 -29.89 9.38 7.14
CA THR A 303 -29.65 9.99 8.46
C THR A 303 -28.89 11.33 8.41
N CYS A 304 -28.25 11.61 7.28
CA CYS A 304 -27.40 12.77 7.03
C CYS A 304 -28.15 14.11 7.17
N ARG A 305 -27.62 15.00 8.02
CA ARG A 305 -27.98 16.43 8.10
C ARG A 305 -26.90 17.38 7.54
N ASN A 306 -25.73 16.86 7.20
CA ASN A 306 -24.57 17.63 6.76
C ASN A 306 -24.51 17.68 5.21
N VAL A 307 -24.57 18.88 4.63
CA VAL A 307 -24.63 19.07 3.16
C VAL A 307 -23.41 18.48 2.45
N GLU A 308 -22.22 18.64 3.03
CA GLU A 308 -20.98 18.09 2.46
C GLU A 308 -20.97 16.56 2.56
N GLN A 309 -21.42 15.98 3.67
CA GLN A 309 -21.58 14.52 3.81
C GLN A 309 -22.51 13.96 2.72
N ALA A 310 -23.66 14.61 2.47
CA ALA A 310 -24.56 14.22 1.38
C ALA A 310 -23.87 14.33 0.01
N ARG A 311 -23.08 15.38 -0.23
CA ARG A 311 -22.33 15.58 -1.48
C ARG A 311 -21.30 14.47 -1.69
N TYR A 312 -20.51 14.13 -0.68
CA TYR A 312 -19.49 13.08 -0.78
C TYR A 312 -20.11 11.69 -0.91
N ALA A 313 -21.16 11.37 -0.14
CA ALA A 313 -21.89 10.11 -0.24
C ALA A 313 -22.48 9.90 -1.65
N ASN A 314 -23.04 10.96 -2.26
CA ASN A 314 -23.53 10.91 -3.63
C ASN A 314 -22.40 10.79 -4.68
N ALA A 315 -21.26 11.46 -4.48
CA ALA A 315 -20.09 11.31 -5.35
C ALA A 315 -19.52 9.89 -5.28
N TYR A 316 -19.49 9.31 -4.08
CA TYR A 316 -19.06 7.93 -3.82
C TYR A 316 -20.00 6.90 -4.47
N ARG A 317 -21.33 7.09 -4.36
CA ARG A 317 -22.34 6.30 -5.09
C ARG A 317 -22.12 6.32 -6.60
N LYS A 318 -21.91 7.52 -7.18
CA LYS A 318 -21.64 7.67 -8.62
C LYS A 318 -20.38 6.92 -9.04
N TRP A 319 -19.36 6.89 -8.19
CA TRP A 319 -18.14 6.12 -8.46
C TRP A 319 -18.37 4.60 -8.41
N LEU A 320 -19.09 4.07 -7.41
CA LEU A 320 -19.41 2.63 -7.36
C LEU A 320 -20.14 2.12 -8.61
N LEU A 321 -21.05 2.93 -9.17
CA LEU A 321 -21.74 2.61 -10.42
C LEU A 321 -20.81 2.46 -11.63
N THR A 322 -19.56 2.94 -11.56
CA THR A 322 -18.54 2.71 -12.61
C THR A 322 -17.79 1.39 -12.46
N LEU A 323 -17.95 0.69 -11.33
CA LEU A 323 -17.37 -0.64 -11.08
C LEU A 323 -18.35 -1.78 -11.45
N SER A 324 -19.64 -1.47 -11.60
CA SER A 324 -20.71 -2.41 -11.92
C SER A 324 -21.06 -2.50 -13.42
N GLN A 325 -20.20 -1.98 -14.31
CA GLN A 325 -20.39 -1.91 -15.78
C GLN A 325 -19.28 -2.64 -16.53
#